data_AF-A0A554J4Z0-F1
#
_entry.id   AF-A0A554J4Z0-F1
#
_cell.length_a   1.000
_cell.length_b   1.000
_cell.length_c   1.000
_cell.angle_alpha   90.00
_cell.angle_beta   90.00
_cell.angle_gamma   90.00
#
_symmetry.space_group_name_H-M   'P 1'
#
loop_
_entity.id
_entity.type
_entity.pdbx_description
1 polymer ?
#
loop_
_entity_poly.entity_id
_entity_poly.type
_entity_poly.pdbx_seq_one_letter_code
_entity_poly.pdbx_strand_id
1 'polypeptide(L)' 'MKRILSATRGSNGLLPGAEPFSLGEGPVGCLLVHGFTSTPYDLRACAEHLAAHGIAEFNEAAMLLGDNEFRCGS' A
#
# COMPACT_ATOMS: atom_id res chain seq x y z
N MET A 1 15.34 -1.90 -32.45
CA MET A 1 14.04 -1.66 -31.79
C MET A 1 13.87 -2.71 -30.68
N LYS A 2 14.25 -2.38 -29.43
CA LYS A 2 14.10 -3.31 -28.30
C LYS A 2 12.62 -3.41 -27.96
N ARG A 3 12.01 -4.58 -28.16
CA ARG A 3 10.66 -4.87 -27.72
C ARG A 3 10.58 -4.60 -26.21
N ILE A 4 9.68 -3.69 -25.83
CA ILE A 4 9.21 -3.52 -24.46
C ILE A 4 8.82 -4.91 -23.96
N LEU A 5 9.47 -5.33 -22.87
CA LEU A 5 9.19 -6.61 -22.20
C LEU A 5 7.68 -6.62 -21.89
N SER A 6 6.99 -7.67 -22.33
CA SER A 6 5.60 -7.88 -21.98
C SER A 6 5.49 -7.83 -20.46
N ALA A 7 4.80 -6.83 -19.93
CA ALA A 7 4.48 -6.74 -18.52
C ALA A 7 3.49 -7.86 -18.20
N THR A 8 4.02 -9.04 -17.88
CA THR A 8 3.21 -10.20 -17.53
C THR A 8 2.68 -9.99 -16.13
N ARG A 9 1.36 -9.99 -16.00
CA ARG A 9 0.68 -9.96 -14.69
C ARG A 9 0.93 -11.28 -13.96
N GLY A 10 1.06 -11.21 -12.64
CA GLY A 10 1.11 -12.39 -11.78
C GLY A 10 -0.21 -13.17 -11.81
N SER A 11 -0.23 -14.32 -11.15
CA SER A 11 -1.44 -15.14 -11.01
C SER A 11 -2.57 -14.43 -10.26
N ASN A 12 -2.23 -13.40 -9.48
CA ASN A 12 -3.17 -12.49 -8.81
C ASN A 12 -3.68 -11.35 -9.71
N GLY A 13 -3.26 -11.29 -10.98
CA GLY A 13 -3.64 -10.24 -11.94
C GLY A 13 -2.92 -8.91 -11.76
N LEU A 14 -2.01 -8.80 -10.77
CA LEU A 14 -1.23 -7.59 -10.51
C LEU A 14 0.10 -7.60 -11.28
N LEU A 15 0.64 -6.41 -11.51
CA LEU A 15 2.03 -6.29 -11.92
C LEU A 15 2.92 -6.54 -10.69
N PRO A 16 4.09 -7.18 -10.85
CA PRO A 16 5.03 -7.31 -9.75
C PRO A 16 5.37 -5.93 -9.14
N GLY A 17 5.21 -5.80 -7.83
CA GLY A 17 5.42 -4.57 -7.08
C GLY A 17 4.19 -3.67 -6.96
N ALA A 18 3.08 -4.00 -7.62
CA ALA A 18 1.81 -3.29 -7.48
C ALA A 18 0.91 -3.87 -6.38
N GLU A 19 1.40 -4.84 -5.60
CA GLU A 19 0.69 -5.41 -4.47
C GLU A 19 0.43 -4.37 -3.37
N PRO A 20 -0.72 -4.44 -2.69
CA PRO A 20 -0.97 -3.67 -1.48
C PRO A 20 0.04 -4.06 -0.38
N PHE A 21 0.27 -3.13 0.55
CA PHE A 21 1.14 -3.36 1.69
C PHE A 21 0.57 -2.71 2.95
N SER A 22 0.96 -3.27 4.09
CA SER A 22 0.80 -2.66 5.41
C SER A 22 2.16 -2.62 6.08
N LEU A 23 2.47 -1.50 6.73
CA LEU A 23 3.79 -1.27 7.31
C LEU A 23 3.69 -0.43 8.59
N GLY A 24 4.54 -0.73 9.57
CA GLY A 24 4.62 0.03 10.80
C GLY A 24 3.58 -0.40 11.84
N GLU A 25 3.83 -0.01 13.08
CA GLU A 25 2.98 -0.30 14.23
C GLU A 25 2.92 0.97 15.07
N GLY A 26 1.75 1.29 15.63
CA GLY A 26 1.57 2.52 16.38
C GLY A 26 0.12 2.86 16.68
N PRO A 27 -0.11 3.83 17.58
CA PRO A 27 -1.45 4.21 18.02
C PRO A 27 -2.25 4.98 16.95
N VAL A 28 -1.61 5.41 15.85
CA VAL A 28 -2.22 6.16 14.76
C VAL A 28 -2.00 5.43 13.45
N GLY A 29 -3.10 5.18 12.73
CA GLY A 29 -3.12 4.59 11.39
C GLY A 29 -3.18 5.65 10.28
N CYS A 30 -2.43 5.45 9.19
CA CYS A 30 -2.51 6.25 7.96
C CYS A 30 -2.90 5.40 6.76
N LEU A 31 -3.87 5.88 5.96
CA LEU A 31 -4.28 5.27 4.69
C LEU A 31 -3.57 5.98 3.54
N LEU A 32 -2.80 5.24 2.75
CA LEU A 32 -2.10 5.77 1.58
C LEU A 32 -2.84 5.44 0.29
N VAL A 33 -3.14 6.48 -0.51
CA VAL A 33 -3.88 6.38 -1.77
C VAL A 33 -2.99 6.84 -2.93
N HIS A 34 -2.82 5.97 -3.94
CA HIS A 34 -1.98 6.29 -5.09
C HIS A 34 -2.73 7.11 -6.14
N GLY A 35 -1.98 7.75 -7.04
CA GLY A 35 -2.55 8.56 -8.12
C GLY A 35 -3.23 7.71 -9.20
N PHE A 36 -4.08 8.35 -10.01
CA PHE A 36 -4.65 7.75 -11.20
C PHE A 36 -3.53 7.26 -12.14
N THR A 37 -3.60 6.01 -12.61
CA THR A 37 -2.56 5.30 -13.41
C THR A 37 -1.25 4.91 -12.70
N SER A 38 -1.04 5.32 -11.46
CA SER A 38 0.11 4.92 -10.62
C SER A 38 -0.18 3.59 -9.90
N THR A 39 0.78 3.05 -9.14
CA THR A 39 0.63 1.82 -8.35
C THR A 39 1.04 2.07 -6.89
N PRO A 40 0.69 1.17 -5.96
CA PRO A 40 1.16 1.24 -4.57
C PRO A 40 2.67 1.40 -4.43
N TYR A 41 3.45 0.89 -5.39
CA TYR A 41 4.91 1.01 -5.42
C TYR A 41 5.40 2.44 -5.20
N ASP A 42 4.75 3.43 -5.84
CA ASP A 42 5.18 4.83 -5.78
C ASP A 42 5.06 5.44 -4.37
N LEU A 43 4.25 4.82 -3.51
CA LEU A 43 4.02 5.27 -2.13
C LEU A 43 4.89 4.55 -1.10
N ARG A 44 5.69 3.57 -1.52
CA ARG A 44 6.47 2.74 -0.59
C ARG A 44 7.46 3.56 0.23
N ALA A 45 8.14 4.52 -0.38
CA ALA A 45 9.09 5.39 0.31
C ALA A 45 8.41 6.29 1.35
N CYS A 46 7.19 6.78 1.06
CA CYS A 46 6.40 7.53 2.03
C CYS A 46 6.01 6.63 3.22
N ALA A 47 5.59 5.40 2.94
CA ALA A 47 5.21 4.45 3.99
C ALA A 47 6.36 4.09 4.92
N GLU A 48 7.55 3.85 4.37
CA GLU A 48 8.74 3.57 5.16
C GLU A 48 9.14 4.76 6.03
N HIS A 49 8.97 5.98 5.52
CA HIS A 49 9.20 7.19 6.31
C HIS A 49 8.21 7.30 7.48
N LEU A 50 6.93 7.06 7.25
CA LEU A 50 5.88 7.20 8.27
C LEU A 50 5.97 6.08 9.33
N ALA A 51 6.25 4.85 8.90
CA ALA A 51 6.54 3.73 9.79
C ALA A 51 7.75 3.98 10.68
N ALA A 52 8.82 4.59 10.15
CA ALA A 52 10.00 4.97 10.94
C ALA A 52 9.70 6.00 12.04
N HIS A 53 8.57 6.72 11.96
CA HIS A 53 8.11 7.69 12.95
C HIS A 53 7.00 7.13 13.87
N GLY A 54 6.74 5.82 13.84
CA GLY A 54 5.77 5.16 14.73
C GLY A 54 4.31 5.34 14.30
N ILE A 55 4.07 5.61 13.02
CA ILE A 55 2.74 5.64 12.42
C ILE A 55 2.52 4.31 11.69
N ALA A 56 1.43 3.62 12.01
CA ALA A 56 1.03 2.41 11.30
C ALA A 56 0.37 2.77 9.99
N GLU A 57 0.67 2.07 8.90
CA GLU A 57 0.18 2.40 7.57
C GLU A 57 -0.44 1.22 6.84
N PHE A 58 -1.52 1.51 6.11
CA PHE A 58 -2.32 0.52 5.39
C PHE A 58 -2.58 1.04 3.99
N ASN A 59 -2.37 0.19 3.00
CA ASN A 59 -2.85 0.40 1.64
C ASN A 59 -3.86 -0.70 1.31
N GLU A 60 -5.05 -0.56 1.88
CA GLU A 60 -6.22 -1.31 1.46
C GLU A 60 -7.10 -0.33 0.68
N ALA A 61 -7.42 -0.63 -0.57
CA ALA A 61 -8.33 0.19 -1.39
C ALA A 61 -9.80 0.11 -0.91
N ALA A 62 -10.03 -0.12 0.38
CA ALA A 62 -11.34 -0.18 1.00
C ALA A 62 -11.59 1.08 1.84
N MET A 63 -11.99 2.16 1.18
CA MET A 63 -12.99 3.03 1.81
C MET A 63 -14.27 2.20 1.96
N LEU A 64 -14.44 1.56 3.11
CA LEU A 64 -15.74 1.32 3.71
C LEU A 64 -15.73 2.00 5.06
N LEU A 65 -16.29 3.21 5.07
CA LEU A 65 -16.76 3.86 6.29
C LEU A 65 -17.81 2.95 6.93
N GLY A 66 -17.45 2.31 8.02
CA GLY A 66 -18.32 1.46 8.81
C GLY A 66 -17.48 0.55 9.69
N ASP A 67 -17.35 0.94 10.95
CA ASP A 67 -16.80 0.11 12.04
C ASP A 67 -15.27 -0.03 12.05
N ASN A 68 -14.57 1.11 12.13
CA ASN A 68 -13.11 1.17 12.31
C ASN A 68 -12.73 0.94 13.79
N GLU A 69 -13.11 -0.20 14.36
CA GLU A 69 -12.50 -0.75 15.58
C GLU A 69 -11.07 -1.16 15.22
N PHE A 70 -10.19 -0.16 15.18
CA PHE A 70 -8.78 -0.32 14.93
C PHE A 70 -8.15 -0.98 16.17
N ARG A 71 -8.13 -2.32 16.17
CA ARG A 71 -7.48 -3.09 17.22
C ARG A 71 -5.98 -3.05 17.03
N CYS A 72 -5.33 -2.09 17.68
CA CYS A 72 -3.92 -2.21 18.06
C CYS A 72 -3.80 -3.49 18.92
N GLY A 73 -3.27 -4.56 18.33
CA GLY A 73 -2.97 -5.79 19.07
C GLY A 73 -1.93 -5.48 20.14
N SER A 74 -2.25 -5.86 21.38
CA SER A 74 -1.35 -5.90 22.53
C SER A 74 -0.22 -6.92 22.34
#